data_AF-A0A977IGL3-F1
#
_entry.id   AF-A0A977IGL3-F1
#
_cell.length_a   1.000
_cell.length_b   1.000
_cell.length_c   1.000
_cell.angle_alpha   90.00
_cell.angle_beta   90.00
_cell.angle_gamma   90.00
#
_symmetry.space_group_name_H-M   'P 1'
#
loop_
_entity.id
_entity.type
_entity.pdbx_description
1 polymer ?
#
loop_
_entity_poly.entity_id
_entity_poly.type
_entity_poly.pdbx_seq_one_letter_code
_entity_poly.pdbx_strand_id
1 'polypeptide(L)'
;MPEEQDDERVWFSHWTKEYQVRQVGKKRIFEWLEKKPAIKLDWDNCTVGVVGRSDGMERLVVRSKTSKNSQYMGNIPVQLRFMLMLDIDPGSVQEPVLDRNYSLASSARKHIPESVRRTPHDRWVLRLGGGAEIWEWTRHGEDIKSSRTWRLYEKIMTFAQSGISAGNVFMARVEEIDSVVPVIYQPAVDSLDNFLREVHCAAATTIDGETVDVEVSLVFNNEQLRKFAFADGLYRWLRKLLYGRSIDIETFRIHFVRDRQDKDYFIFQGIYSGDYGLTYDTIHLDTSPEMHRVGYYFAGQNHPVVFINTSNHAMAGHDNNAQMWKWEYVPWVAKSPVVLGTKSRSELDKQFHSVLFG
;
A
#
# COMPACT_ATOMS: atom_id res chain seq x y z
N MET A 1 7.36 -18.00 15.61
CA MET A 1 6.55 -16.76 15.56
C MET A 1 5.22 -17.07 16.22
N PRO A 2 4.74 -16.27 17.19
CA PRO A 2 3.35 -16.38 17.60
C PRO A 2 2.49 -16.05 16.37
N GLU A 3 1.61 -16.96 15.98
CA GLU A 3 0.56 -16.64 15.03
C GLU A 3 -0.18 -15.41 15.55
N GLU A 4 -0.34 -14.41 14.69
CA GLU A 4 -1.23 -13.28 14.93
C GLU A 4 -2.58 -13.86 15.35
N GLN A 5 -2.96 -13.71 16.64
CA GLN A 5 -4.19 -14.28 17.18
C GLN A 5 -5.35 -13.90 16.26
N ASP A 6 -6.10 -14.91 15.83
CA ASP A 6 -7.22 -14.81 14.87
C ASP A 6 -8.37 -13.91 15.41
N ASP A 7 -8.30 -13.55 16.69
CA ASP A 7 -9.32 -12.92 17.51
C ASP A 7 -9.60 -11.43 17.23
N GLU A 8 -8.83 -10.79 16.35
CA GLU A 8 -9.03 -9.37 15.95
C GLU A 8 -9.51 -9.19 14.51
N ARG A 9 -9.66 -10.28 13.74
CA ARG A 9 -10.03 -10.18 12.33
C ARG A 9 -11.52 -9.91 12.16
N VAL A 10 -11.85 -8.97 11.28
CA VAL A 10 -13.22 -8.57 10.95
C VAL A 10 -13.43 -8.57 9.44
N TRP A 11 -14.68 -8.43 9.02
CA TRP A 11 -14.99 -8.03 7.66
C TRP A 11 -14.99 -6.51 7.55
N PHE A 12 -14.61 -6.03 6.38
CA PHE A 12 -14.66 -4.63 6.03
C PHE A 12 -15.35 -4.47 4.69
N SER A 13 -16.30 -3.53 4.63
CA SER A 13 -16.97 -3.15 3.40
C SER A 13 -16.82 -1.67 3.13
N HIS A 14 -16.69 -1.30 1.87
CA HIS A 14 -16.74 0.09 1.44
C HIS A 14 -17.32 0.18 0.04
N TRP A 15 -17.93 1.33 -0.26
CA TRP A 15 -18.31 1.68 -1.62
C TRP A 15 -17.13 2.30 -2.34
N THR A 16 -16.91 1.90 -3.59
CA THR A 16 -15.88 2.46 -4.45
C THR A 16 -16.36 2.54 -5.90
N LYS A 17 -15.70 3.39 -6.69
CA LYS A 17 -15.96 3.46 -8.12
C LYS A 17 -15.38 2.22 -8.81
N GLU A 18 -16.09 1.69 -9.79
CA GLU A 18 -15.46 0.70 -10.68
C GLU A 18 -14.38 1.36 -11.54
N TYR A 19 -13.35 0.59 -11.87
CA TYR A 19 -12.35 0.96 -12.84
C TYR A 19 -12.17 -0.14 -13.89
N GLN A 20 -11.49 0.21 -14.96
CA GLN A 20 -11.02 -0.74 -15.95
C GLN A 20 -9.58 -0.40 -16.35
N VAL A 21 -8.86 -1.40 -16.86
CA VAL A 21 -7.58 -1.19 -17.53
C VAL A 21 -7.77 -1.53 -19.00
N ARG A 22 -7.67 -0.53 -19.87
CA ARG A 22 -7.83 -0.69 -21.32
C ARG A 22 -6.49 -0.80 -22.03
N GLN A 23 -6.43 -1.66 -23.02
CA GLN A 23 -5.28 -1.73 -23.92
C GLN A 23 -5.49 -0.78 -25.11
N VAL A 24 -4.67 0.26 -25.23
CA VAL A 24 -4.69 1.24 -26.32
C VAL A 24 -3.37 1.19 -27.08
N GLY A 25 -3.22 0.22 -27.98
CA GLY A 25 -1.93 -0.10 -28.61
C GLY A 25 -1.08 -1.04 -27.74
N LYS A 26 0.22 -0.76 -27.57
CA LYS A 26 1.14 -1.54 -26.71
C LYS A 26 1.05 -1.17 -25.22
N LYS A 27 -0.12 -0.72 -24.81
CA LYS A 27 -0.21 0.37 -23.86
C LYS A 27 -1.40 0.01 -22.94
N ARG A 28 -1.24 -0.20 -21.63
CA ARG A 28 -2.36 -0.31 -20.66
C ARG A 28 -2.69 1.03 -19.96
N ILE A 29 -3.91 1.55 -20.10
CA ILE A 29 -4.40 2.80 -19.47
C ILE A 29 -5.40 2.43 -18.36
N PHE A 30 -5.24 3.05 -17.19
CA PHE A 30 -6.23 2.98 -16.12
C PHE A 30 -7.31 4.05 -16.30
N GLU A 31 -8.58 3.67 -16.20
CA GLU A 31 -9.71 4.60 -16.29
C GLU A 31 -10.79 4.26 -15.25
N TRP A 32 -11.27 5.29 -14.54
CA TRP A 32 -12.48 5.19 -13.73
C TRP A 32 -13.72 5.09 -14.62
N LEU A 33 -14.65 4.22 -14.23
CA LEU A 33 -15.94 4.08 -14.89
C LEU A 33 -16.95 5.08 -14.34
N GLU A 34 -16.73 6.37 -14.60
CA GLU A 34 -17.50 7.49 -14.03
C GLU A 34 -19.03 7.42 -14.25
N LYS A 35 -19.47 6.73 -15.31
CA LYS A 35 -20.90 6.58 -15.63
C LYS A 35 -21.56 5.37 -14.97
N LYS A 36 -20.79 4.50 -14.30
CA LYS A 36 -21.33 3.35 -13.57
C LYS A 36 -21.63 3.73 -12.11
N PRO A 37 -22.67 3.13 -11.50
CA PRO A 37 -22.88 3.28 -10.08
C PRO A 37 -21.67 2.74 -9.30
N ALA A 38 -21.42 3.32 -8.12
CA ALA A 38 -20.44 2.77 -7.20
C ALA A 38 -20.83 1.33 -6.81
N ILE A 39 -19.83 0.51 -6.54
CA ILE A 39 -20.02 -0.87 -6.09
C ILE A 39 -19.54 -1.02 -4.65
N LYS A 40 -20.18 -1.92 -3.91
CA LYS A 40 -19.74 -2.29 -2.56
C LYS A 40 -18.80 -3.49 -2.65
N LEU A 41 -17.65 -3.39 -1.98
CA LEU A 41 -16.66 -4.46 -1.91
C LEU A 41 -16.55 -4.99 -0.49
N ASP A 42 -16.83 -6.28 -0.32
CA ASP A 42 -16.70 -7.00 0.95
C ASP A 42 -15.35 -7.73 1.04
N TRP A 43 -14.55 -7.35 2.03
CA TRP A 43 -13.22 -7.90 2.33
C TRP A 43 -13.23 -8.59 3.68
N ASP A 44 -12.79 -9.84 3.71
CA ASP A 44 -12.63 -10.63 4.92
C ASP A 44 -11.19 -10.54 5.47
N ASN A 45 -11.02 -11.09 6.68
CA ASN A 45 -9.70 -11.24 7.31
C ASN A 45 -8.98 -9.89 7.48
N CYS A 46 -9.74 -8.84 7.80
CA CYS A 46 -9.23 -7.49 7.94
C CYS A 46 -8.86 -7.18 9.39
N THR A 47 -7.81 -6.38 9.58
CA THR A 47 -7.49 -5.70 10.84
C THR A 47 -7.62 -4.19 10.66
N VAL A 48 -7.92 -3.48 11.75
CA VAL A 48 -8.20 -2.03 11.70
C VAL A 48 -7.32 -1.30 12.71
N GLY A 49 -6.53 -0.36 12.21
CA GLY A 49 -5.80 0.63 13.00
C GLY A 49 -6.45 2.00 12.89
N VAL A 50 -6.22 2.86 13.89
CA VAL A 50 -6.69 4.25 13.93
C VAL A 50 -5.47 5.16 14.07
N VAL A 51 -5.45 6.25 13.31
CA VAL A 51 -4.40 7.26 13.29
C VAL A 51 -5.09 8.63 13.34
N GLY A 52 -4.61 9.50 14.23
CA GLY A 52 -5.19 10.82 14.46
C GLY A 52 -4.71 11.80 13.39
N ARG A 53 -5.53 12.81 13.08
CA ARG A 53 -5.14 13.92 12.22
C ARG A 53 -5.33 15.26 12.93
N SER A 54 -4.56 16.24 12.50
CA SER A 54 -4.60 17.60 13.05
C SER A 54 -5.88 18.38 12.70
N ASP A 55 -6.67 17.91 11.73
CA ASP A 55 -7.92 18.53 11.28
C ASP A 55 -9.16 18.00 12.01
N GLY A 56 -8.98 17.18 13.04
CA GLY A 56 -10.08 16.59 13.83
C GLY A 56 -10.74 15.38 13.17
N MET A 57 -10.34 15.02 11.94
CA MET A 57 -10.72 13.74 11.32
C MET A 57 -9.86 12.61 11.89
N GLU A 58 -10.42 11.40 11.89
CA GLU A 58 -9.63 10.20 12.14
C GLU A 58 -9.32 9.48 10.83
N ARG A 59 -8.14 8.88 10.76
CA ARG A 59 -7.77 8.01 9.65
C ARG A 59 -7.76 6.57 10.13
N LEU A 60 -8.64 5.77 9.54
CA LEU A 60 -8.55 4.32 9.69
C LEU A 60 -7.59 3.75 8.66
N VAL A 61 -6.75 2.82 9.13
CA VAL A 61 -5.87 2.00 8.29
C VAL A 61 -6.38 0.57 8.37
N VAL A 62 -7.06 0.13 7.31
CA VAL A 62 -7.59 -1.23 7.20
C VAL A 62 -6.56 -2.07 6.46
N ARG A 63 -6.19 -3.22 7.04
CA ARG A 63 -5.25 -4.15 6.41
C ARG A 63 -5.88 -5.50 6.20
N SER A 64 -5.49 -6.18 5.14
CA SER A 64 -5.80 -7.59 4.89
C SER A 64 -4.57 -8.30 4.40
N LYS A 65 -4.53 -9.62 4.55
CA LYS A 65 -3.44 -10.43 4.02
C LYS A 65 -3.93 -11.74 3.43
N THR A 66 -3.17 -12.25 2.49
CA THR A 66 -3.39 -13.56 1.87
C THR A 66 -2.05 -14.21 1.53
N SER A 67 -2.02 -15.54 1.49
CA SER A 67 -0.81 -16.27 1.08
C SER A 67 -0.94 -16.67 -0.39
N LYS A 68 0.12 -16.47 -1.16
CA LYS A 68 0.19 -16.87 -2.58
C LYS A 68 1.61 -17.33 -2.88
N ASN A 69 1.78 -18.19 -3.88
CA ASN A 69 3.13 -18.50 -4.34
C ASN A 69 3.65 -17.38 -5.26
N SER A 70 4.89 -16.97 -5.03
CA SER A 70 5.58 -15.96 -5.85
C SER A 70 6.26 -16.64 -7.04
N GLN A 71 5.76 -16.40 -8.25
CA GLN A 71 6.41 -16.91 -9.47
C GLN A 71 7.80 -16.30 -9.69
N TYR A 72 8.01 -15.06 -9.24
CA TYR A 72 9.30 -14.36 -9.34
C TYR A 72 10.36 -15.01 -8.44
N MET A 73 10.00 -15.44 -7.23
CA MET A 73 10.92 -16.04 -6.26
C MET A 73 10.99 -17.57 -6.34
N GLY A 74 10.77 -18.15 -7.52
CA GLY A 74 10.84 -19.61 -7.71
C GLY A 74 9.65 -20.39 -7.12
N ASN A 75 8.46 -19.79 -7.12
CA ASN A 75 7.20 -20.38 -6.66
C ASN A 75 7.13 -20.71 -5.16
N ILE A 76 7.88 -19.97 -4.33
CA ILE A 76 7.80 -20.09 -2.86
C ILE A 76 6.57 -19.33 -2.30
N PRO A 77 5.99 -19.78 -1.18
CA PRO A 77 4.86 -19.09 -0.56
C PRO A 77 5.29 -17.74 0.03
N VAL A 78 4.64 -16.67 -0.44
CA VAL A 78 4.77 -15.30 0.08
C VAL A 78 3.45 -14.83 0.68
N GLN A 79 3.54 -13.87 1.59
CA GLN A 79 2.40 -13.19 2.20
C GLN A 79 2.17 -11.86 1.49
N LEU A 80 1.10 -11.83 0.72
CA LEU A 80 0.59 -10.62 0.13
C LEU A 80 -0.19 -9.83 1.19
N ARG A 81 0.19 -8.57 1.37
CA ARG A 81 -0.43 -7.65 2.33
C ARG A 81 -1.11 -6.53 1.56
N PHE A 82 -2.27 -6.12 2.04
CA PHE A 82 -3.08 -5.07 1.46
C PHE A 82 -3.41 -4.03 2.51
N MET A 83 -3.52 -2.77 2.08
CA MET A 83 -3.88 -1.65 2.94
C MET A 83 -4.87 -0.72 2.23
N LEU A 84 -5.87 -0.24 2.97
CA LEU A 84 -6.76 0.83 2.56
C LEU A 84 -6.80 1.90 3.66
N MET A 85 -6.63 3.17 3.29
CA MET A 85 -6.84 4.29 4.19
C MET A 85 -8.21 4.91 3.94
N LEU A 86 -8.94 5.20 5.01
CA LEU A 86 -10.14 6.02 4.95
C LEU A 86 -10.11 7.08 6.03
N ASP A 87 -10.53 8.28 5.67
CA ASP A 87 -10.80 9.34 6.62
C ASP A 87 -12.26 9.20 7.09
N ILE A 88 -12.45 9.19 8.41
CA ILE A 88 -13.75 9.11 9.05
C ILE A 88 -13.95 10.33 9.95
N ASP A 89 -15.18 10.80 9.97
CA ASP A 89 -15.66 11.73 10.98
C ASP A 89 -16.16 10.89 12.17
N PRO A 90 -15.56 11.01 13.37
CA PRO A 90 -16.02 10.29 14.56
C PRO A 90 -17.50 10.53 14.88
N GLY A 91 -18.04 11.71 14.57
CA GLY A 91 -19.46 12.02 14.76
C GLY A 91 -20.40 11.23 13.83
N SER A 92 -19.86 10.67 12.75
CA SER A 92 -20.59 9.83 11.79
C SER A 92 -20.53 8.34 12.12
N VAL A 93 -19.73 7.94 13.12
CA VAL A 93 -19.60 6.55 13.59
C VAL A 93 -20.81 6.19 14.45
N GLN A 94 -21.53 5.13 14.07
CA GLN A 94 -22.72 4.65 14.77
C GLN A 94 -22.39 3.47 15.67
N GLU A 95 -23.11 3.33 16.79
CA GLU A 95 -23.05 2.11 17.59
C GLU A 95 -23.32 0.87 16.70
N PRO A 96 -22.64 -0.25 16.95
CA PRO A 96 -22.90 -1.48 16.23
C PRO A 96 -24.36 -1.93 16.35
N VAL A 97 -24.92 -2.44 15.26
CA VAL A 97 -26.30 -2.96 15.25
C VAL A 97 -26.39 -4.35 14.61
N LEU A 98 -27.50 -5.05 14.86
CA LEU A 98 -27.88 -6.23 14.10
C LEU A 98 -28.34 -5.82 12.70
N ASP A 99 -27.70 -6.36 11.68
CA ASP A 99 -28.16 -6.29 10.30
C ASP A 99 -28.55 -7.70 9.84
N ARG A 100 -29.84 -7.90 9.56
CA ARG A 100 -30.42 -9.21 9.31
C ARG A 100 -30.43 -9.53 7.82
N ASN A 101 -30.25 -10.81 7.49
CA ASN A 101 -30.32 -11.32 6.12
C ASN A 101 -29.37 -10.58 5.14
N TYR A 102 -28.14 -10.27 5.58
CA TYR A 102 -27.14 -9.67 4.72
C TYR A 102 -26.63 -10.66 3.67
N SER A 103 -26.52 -10.21 2.43
CA SER A 103 -25.92 -10.96 1.32
C SER A 103 -24.64 -10.25 0.87
N LEU A 104 -23.55 -11.01 0.71
CA LEU A 104 -22.27 -10.45 0.28
C LEU A 104 -22.40 -9.69 -1.05
N ALA A 105 -22.01 -8.42 -1.05
CA ALA A 105 -21.90 -7.61 -2.25
C ALA A 105 -20.58 -7.99 -2.95
N SER A 106 -20.64 -8.46 -4.20
CA SER A 106 -19.49 -8.71 -5.10
C SER A 106 -18.12 -8.88 -4.41
N SER A 107 -17.86 -10.03 -3.76
CA SER A 107 -16.51 -10.28 -3.24
C SER A 107 -15.58 -10.75 -4.36
N ALA A 108 -14.50 -10.01 -4.61
CA ALA A 108 -13.46 -10.40 -5.57
C ALA A 108 -12.64 -11.63 -5.12
N ARG A 109 -12.81 -12.08 -3.87
CA ARG A 109 -12.02 -13.16 -3.27
C ARG A 109 -12.58 -14.51 -3.70
N LYS A 110 -11.82 -15.25 -4.53
CA LYS A 110 -12.21 -16.55 -5.07
C LYS A 110 -12.42 -17.64 -4.01
N HIS A 111 -11.82 -17.52 -2.83
CA HIS A 111 -11.76 -18.58 -1.80
C HIS A 111 -12.82 -18.49 -0.68
N ILE A 112 -13.80 -17.58 -0.78
CA ILE A 112 -14.90 -17.53 0.19
C ILE A 112 -15.81 -18.76 -0.03
N PRO A 113 -16.17 -19.52 1.03
CA PRO A 113 -17.07 -20.66 0.90
C PRO A 113 -18.38 -20.28 0.23
N GLU A 114 -18.84 -21.12 -0.70
CA GLU A 114 -20.03 -20.84 -1.51
C GLU A 114 -21.31 -20.72 -0.67
N SER A 115 -21.36 -21.40 0.49
CA SER A 115 -22.46 -21.27 1.47
C SER A 115 -22.61 -19.83 1.96
N VAL A 116 -21.51 -19.16 2.29
CA VAL A 116 -21.48 -17.76 2.77
C VAL A 116 -21.91 -16.78 1.66
N ARG A 117 -21.69 -17.14 0.39
CA ARG A 117 -22.11 -16.30 -0.74
C ARG A 117 -23.58 -16.42 -1.10
N ARG A 118 -24.16 -17.62 -0.95
CA ARG A 118 -25.51 -17.93 -1.45
C ARG A 118 -26.60 -17.71 -0.42
N THR A 119 -26.28 -17.81 0.86
CA THR A 119 -27.28 -17.72 1.93
C THR A 119 -27.15 -16.37 2.63
N PRO A 120 -28.24 -15.61 2.80
CA PRO A 120 -28.24 -14.44 3.64
C PRO A 120 -27.94 -14.81 5.09
N HIS A 121 -27.14 -13.99 5.77
CA HIS A 121 -26.75 -14.22 7.16
C HIS A 121 -26.91 -12.95 7.98
N ASP A 122 -27.20 -13.11 9.27
CA ASP A 122 -27.21 -12.01 10.22
C ASP A 122 -25.77 -11.59 10.55
N ARG A 123 -25.52 -10.28 10.67
CA ARG A 123 -24.22 -9.72 11.03
C ARG A 123 -24.33 -8.60 12.06
N TRP A 124 -23.28 -8.42 12.86
CA TRP A 124 -23.07 -7.22 13.66
C TRP A 124 -22.31 -6.21 12.82
N VAL A 125 -22.87 -5.02 12.62
CA VAL A 125 -22.28 -3.99 11.74
C VAL A 125 -22.06 -2.67 12.48
N LEU A 126 -20.82 -2.20 12.42
CA LEU A 126 -20.37 -0.87 12.78
C LEU A 126 -20.32 -0.01 11.51
N ARG A 127 -21.13 1.04 11.46
CA ARG A 127 -21.15 1.99 10.33
C ARG A 127 -20.24 3.16 10.65
N LEU A 128 -19.34 3.47 9.73
CA LEU A 128 -18.28 4.47 9.93
C LEU A 128 -18.59 5.83 9.27
N GLY A 129 -19.76 5.97 8.62
CA GLY A 129 -20.02 7.07 7.69
C GLY A 129 -19.39 6.82 6.31
N GLY A 130 -19.70 7.69 5.34
CA GLY A 130 -19.10 7.64 3.99
C GLY A 130 -19.33 6.34 3.20
N GLY A 131 -20.22 5.45 3.66
CA GLY A 131 -20.44 4.13 3.05
C GLY A 131 -19.44 3.05 3.47
N ALA A 132 -18.63 3.26 4.49
CA ALA A 132 -17.74 2.23 5.05
C ALA A 132 -18.39 1.50 6.24
N GLU A 133 -18.14 0.19 6.33
CA GLU A 133 -18.68 -0.69 7.37
C GLU A 133 -17.60 -1.65 7.86
N ILE A 134 -17.52 -1.84 9.18
CA ILE A 134 -16.80 -2.96 9.80
C ILE A 134 -17.86 -3.92 10.34
N TRP A 135 -17.71 -5.22 10.11
CA TRP A 135 -18.72 -6.16 10.55
C TRP A 135 -18.19 -7.56 10.79
N GLU A 136 -19.00 -8.39 11.42
CA GLU A 136 -18.79 -9.82 11.56
C GLU A 136 -20.10 -10.59 11.57
N TRP A 137 -20.08 -11.85 11.16
CA TRP A 137 -21.25 -12.72 11.26
C TRP A 137 -21.67 -12.92 12.72
N THR A 138 -22.98 -12.95 12.98
CA THR A 138 -23.47 -13.28 14.31
C THR A 138 -23.16 -14.73 14.68
N ARG A 139 -23.04 -14.98 15.98
CA ARG A 139 -22.87 -16.32 16.54
C ARG A 139 -24.02 -16.60 17.50
N HIS A 140 -24.50 -17.83 17.49
CA HIS A 140 -25.68 -18.20 18.26
C HIS A 140 -25.46 -18.01 19.76
N GLY A 141 -26.31 -17.20 20.40
CA GLY A 141 -26.26 -16.93 21.84
C GLY A 141 -25.22 -15.90 22.28
N GLU A 142 -24.49 -15.26 21.34
CA GLU A 142 -23.58 -14.17 21.67
C GLU A 142 -24.31 -12.81 21.67
N ASP A 143 -23.99 -11.98 22.66
CA ASP A 143 -24.45 -10.59 22.74
C ASP A 143 -23.56 -9.66 21.91
N ILE A 144 -24.13 -8.61 21.33
CA ILE A 144 -23.39 -7.67 20.50
C ILE A 144 -22.22 -7.02 21.25
N LYS A 145 -22.32 -6.79 22.56
CA LYS A 145 -21.23 -6.17 23.34
C LYS A 145 -20.02 -7.08 23.52
N SER A 146 -20.19 -8.39 23.33
CA SER A 146 -19.08 -9.36 23.31
C SER A 146 -18.38 -9.45 21.95
N SER A 147 -18.95 -8.83 20.92
CA SER A 147 -18.47 -8.90 19.54
C SER A 147 -17.13 -8.14 19.33
N ARG A 148 -16.36 -8.54 18.32
CA ARG A 148 -15.18 -7.80 17.81
C ARG A 148 -15.60 -6.43 17.28
N THR A 149 -16.74 -6.36 16.62
CA THR A 149 -17.28 -5.10 16.09
C THR A 149 -17.53 -4.07 17.20
N TRP A 150 -18.04 -4.51 18.36
CA TRP A 150 -18.23 -3.64 19.54
C TRP A 150 -16.91 -3.18 20.16
N ARG A 151 -15.95 -4.10 20.33
CA ARG A 151 -14.61 -3.74 20.82
C ARG A 151 -13.91 -2.71 19.91
N LEU A 152 -14.08 -2.81 18.60
CA LEU A 152 -13.55 -1.82 17.65
C LEU A 152 -14.26 -0.48 17.75
N TYR A 153 -15.58 -0.48 17.91
CA TYR A 153 -16.35 0.74 18.16
C TYR A 153 -15.83 1.47 19.41
N GLU A 154 -15.70 0.77 20.54
CA GLU A 154 -15.18 1.37 21.79
C GLU A 154 -13.76 1.91 21.60
N LYS A 155 -12.90 1.17 20.88
CA LYS A 155 -11.54 1.62 20.59
C LYS A 155 -11.50 2.90 19.75
N ILE A 156 -12.32 2.99 18.70
CA ILE A 156 -12.43 4.17 17.83
C ILE A 156 -12.96 5.35 18.64
N MET A 157 -14.06 5.18 19.37
CA MET A 157 -14.65 6.28 20.15
C MET A 157 -13.76 6.75 21.30
N THR A 158 -13.07 5.83 21.98
CA THR A 158 -12.09 6.19 23.03
C THR A 158 -10.95 6.98 22.43
N PHE A 159 -10.45 6.56 21.27
CA PHE A 159 -9.40 7.27 20.56
C PHE A 159 -9.85 8.69 20.17
N ALA A 160 -11.06 8.85 19.60
CA ALA A 160 -11.66 10.14 19.26
C ALA A 160 -11.73 11.09 20.46
N GLN A 161 -12.18 10.57 21.60
CA GLN A 161 -12.38 11.34 22.83
C GLN A 161 -11.07 11.70 23.53
N SER A 162 -10.02 10.90 23.34
CA SER A 162 -8.74 11.12 24.01
C SER A 162 -8.10 12.45 23.63
N GLY A 163 -8.44 13.02 22.47
CA GLY A 163 -7.83 14.25 21.96
C GLY A 163 -6.32 14.14 21.74
N ILE A 164 -5.76 12.94 21.87
CA ILE A 164 -4.36 12.67 21.60
C ILE A 164 -4.20 12.83 20.09
N SER A 165 -3.43 13.85 19.70
CA SER A 165 -2.83 13.95 18.36
C SER A 165 -2.00 12.68 18.18
N ALA A 166 -2.62 11.58 17.74
CA ALA A 166 -1.86 10.37 17.56
C ALA A 166 -0.87 10.60 16.43
N GLY A 167 0.36 10.17 16.68
CA GLY A 167 1.44 10.31 15.73
C GLY A 167 1.07 9.74 14.37
N ASN A 168 1.85 10.13 13.36
CA ASN A 168 1.72 9.66 11.99
C ASN A 168 2.26 8.23 11.78
N VAL A 169 2.26 7.40 12.82
CA VAL A 169 2.78 6.03 12.80
C VAL A 169 1.64 5.05 12.63
N PHE A 170 1.66 4.31 11.52
CA PHE A 170 0.73 3.24 11.25
C PHE A 170 1.13 2.00 12.03
N MET A 171 0.54 1.83 13.21
CA MET A 171 0.78 0.66 14.05
C MET A 171 0.53 -0.65 13.28
N ALA A 172 1.50 -1.56 13.35
CA ALA A 172 1.45 -2.87 12.70
C ALA A 172 2.23 -3.89 13.53
N ARG A 173 1.70 -5.11 13.63
CA ARG A 173 2.38 -6.22 14.32
C ARG A 173 3.36 -6.90 13.36
N VAL A 174 4.52 -6.28 13.18
CA VAL A 174 5.66 -6.88 12.48
C VAL A 174 6.89 -6.79 13.39
N GLU A 175 7.90 -7.61 13.13
CA GLU A 175 9.21 -7.43 13.74
C GLU A 175 9.79 -6.10 13.25
N GLU A 176 10.19 -5.22 14.17
CA GLU A 176 10.86 -3.97 13.85
C GLU A 176 12.35 -4.22 13.63
N ILE A 177 12.97 -3.43 12.75
CA ILE A 177 14.41 -3.47 12.52
C ILE A 177 14.98 -2.07 12.76
N ASP A 178 16.22 -2.00 13.23
CA ASP A 178 16.86 -0.72 13.54
C ASP A 178 17.28 0.07 12.29
N SER A 179 17.29 -0.59 11.12
CA SER A 179 17.65 0.04 9.86
C SER A 179 16.52 0.89 9.30
N VAL A 180 16.88 2.04 8.73
CA VAL A 180 15.93 2.90 8.02
C VAL A 180 15.55 2.24 6.70
N VAL A 181 14.36 1.63 6.65
CA VAL A 181 13.84 0.91 5.48
C VAL A 181 12.39 1.33 5.27
N PRO A 182 12.03 1.91 4.11
CA PRO A 182 10.68 2.38 3.88
C PRO A 182 9.69 1.23 3.64
N VAL A 183 8.43 1.49 3.95
CA VAL A 183 7.29 0.67 3.50
C VAL A 183 6.71 1.31 2.25
N ILE A 184 6.57 0.50 1.20
CA ILE A 184 6.07 0.97 -0.09
C ILE A 184 4.61 0.54 -0.25
N TYR A 185 3.75 1.50 -0.53
CA TYR A 185 2.37 1.25 -0.92
C TYR A 185 2.17 1.51 -2.41
N GLN A 186 1.52 0.58 -3.10
CA GLN A 186 1.21 0.70 -4.53
C GLN A 186 -0.24 0.30 -4.77
N PRO A 187 -1.04 1.05 -5.54
CA PRO A 187 -2.38 0.65 -5.94
C PRO A 187 -2.44 -0.81 -6.43
N ALA A 188 -3.37 -1.59 -5.87
CA ALA A 188 -3.53 -3.01 -6.17
C ALA A 188 -4.30 -3.23 -7.48
N VAL A 189 -3.64 -2.93 -8.60
CA VAL A 189 -4.17 -3.10 -9.96
C VAL A 189 -3.33 -4.12 -10.72
N ASP A 190 -3.61 -5.40 -10.49
CA ASP A 190 -2.84 -6.53 -11.06
C ASP A 190 -2.67 -6.46 -12.58
N SER A 191 -3.69 -5.96 -13.27
CA SER A 191 -3.68 -5.84 -14.74
C SER A 191 -2.69 -4.82 -15.27
N LEU A 192 -2.07 -3.97 -14.45
CA LEU A 192 -0.97 -3.12 -14.91
C LEU A 192 0.35 -3.89 -15.05
N ASP A 193 0.52 -5.01 -14.33
CA ASP A 193 1.74 -5.86 -14.32
C ASP A 193 3.03 -5.13 -13.85
N ASN A 194 2.86 -4.04 -13.11
CA ASN A 194 3.93 -3.16 -12.63
C ASN A 194 4.36 -3.48 -11.19
N PHE A 195 4.50 -4.77 -10.86
CA PHE A 195 4.76 -5.19 -9.48
C PHE A 195 6.16 -4.79 -8.99
N LEU A 196 6.29 -4.32 -7.75
CA LEU A 196 7.59 -4.18 -7.10
C LEU A 196 8.22 -5.56 -6.85
N ARG A 197 9.52 -5.69 -7.07
CA ARG A 197 10.28 -6.94 -6.92
C ARG A 197 11.39 -6.85 -5.89
N GLU A 198 12.14 -5.76 -5.91
CA GLU A 198 13.26 -5.57 -5.00
C GLU A 198 13.23 -4.15 -4.44
N VAL A 199 13.60 -4.02 -3.17
CA VAL A 199 13.83 -2.76 -2.48
C VAL A 199 15.26 -2.78 -1.99
N HIS A 200 16.10 -1.88 -2.50
CA HIS A 200 17.47 -1.73 -2.05
C HIS A 200 17.62 -0.45 -1.24
N CYS A 201 18.23 -0.55 -0.06
CA CYS A 201 18.53 0.59 0.80
C CYS A 201 20.05 0.69 0.98
N ALA A 202 20.68 1.66 0.34
CA ALA A 202 22.09 1.98 0.53
C ALA A 202 22.20 3.18 1.48
N ALA A 203 22.49 2.89 2.75
CA ALA A 203 22.57 3.89 3.80
C ALA A 203 24.00 4.45 3.96
N ALA A 204 24.09 5.75 4.19
CA ALA A 204 25.27 6.46 4.65
C ALA A 204 24.92 7.18 5.95
N THR A 205 25.69 6.93 7.01
CA THR A 205 25.47 7.52 8.33
C THR A 205 26.49 8.62 8.58
N THR A 206 26.07 9.72 9.19
CA THR A 206 26.97 10.79 9.63
C THR A 206 27.89 10.30 10.74
N ILE A 207 29.02 11.00 10.93
CA ILE A 207 30.06 10.63 11.90
C ILE A 207 29.52 10.59 13.34
N ASP A 208 28.52 11.42 13.65
CA ASP A 208 27.83 11.48 14.95
C ASP A 208 26.74 10.41 15.14
N GLY A 209 26.38 9.67 14.08
CA GLY A 209 25.32 8.67 14.13
C GLY A 209 23.90 9.24 14.29
N GLU A 210 23.72 10.55 14.26
CA GLU A 210 22.41 11.20 14.47
C GLU A 210 21.58 11.26 13.18
N THR A 211 22.26 11.31 12.04
CA THR A 211 21.63 11.47 10.72
C THR A 211 21.98 10.29 9.82
N VAL A 212 20.97 9.77 9.14
CA VAL A 212 21.10 8.68 8.17
C VAL A 212 20.52 9.16 6.85
N ASP A 213 21.35 9.22 5.83
CA ASP A 213 20.92 9.40 4.46
C ASP A 213 20.82 8.03 3.79
N VAL A 214 19.65 7.71 3.25
CA VAL A 214 19.40 6.42 2.58
C VAL A 214 19.07 6.67 1.12
N GLU A 215 19.88 6.12 0.21
CA GLU A 215 19.49 5.97 -1.18
C GLU A 215 18.64 4.70 -1.32
N VAL A 216 17.39 4.88 -1.76
CA VAL A 216 16.44 3.78 -1.92
C VAL A 216 16.20 3.55 -3.40
N SER A 217 16.52 2.35 -3.89
CA SER A 217 16.22 1.93 -5.26
C SER A 217 15.12 0.87 -5.28
N LEU A 218 14.05 1.14 -6.02
CA LEU A 218 12.94 0.23 -6.24
C LEU A 218 13.09 -0.44 -7.60
N VAL A 219 13.06 -1.77 -7.64
CA VAL A 219 13.16 -2.56 -8.86
C VAL A 219 11.81 -3.15 -9.19
N PHE A 220 11.23 -2.74 -10.32
CA PHE A 220 9.91 -3.17 -10.76
C PHE A 220 9.97 -4.33 -11.75
N ASN A 221 8.85 -5.04 -11.83
CA ASN A 221 8.60 -6.01 -12.88
C ASN A 221 8.70 -5.33 -14.25
N ASN A 222 9.09 -6.11 -15.24
CA ASN A 222 9.29 -5.71 -16.63
C ASN A 222 8.17 -4.81 -17.18
N GLU A 223 8.38 -3.50 -17.15
CA GLU A 223 7.45 -2.56 -17.74
C GLU A 223 7.40 -2.75 -19.26
N GLN A 224 6.25 -3.16 -19.76
CA GLN A 224 5.85 -2.81 -21.12
C GLN A 224 5.44 -1.32 -21.17
N LEU A 225 6.34 -0.39 -20.80
CA LEU A 225 6.12 1.05 -21.05
C LEU A 225 6.82 1.45 -22.36
N ARG A 226 6.08 1.81 -23.43
CA ARG A 226 5.29 3.02 -23.68
C ARG A 226 6.15 4.27 -23.96
N LYS A 227 6.27 4.58 -25.27
CA LYS A 227 6.65 5.84 -25.99
C LYS A 227 8.14 6.21 -26.15
N PHE A 228 8.69 5.86 -27.32
CA PHE A 228 9.13 6.83 -28.36
C PHE A 228 8.89 6.22 -29.75
N ALA A 229 7.81 6.67 -30.42
CA ALA A 229 7.23 6.00 -31.59
C ALA A 229 7.82 6.40 -32.96
N PHE A 230 9.07 6.88 -33.03
CA PHE A 230 9.73 7.07 -34.34
C PHE A 230 11.23 6.72 -34.37
N ALA A 231 11.84 6.40 -33.22
CA ALA A 231 13.24 5.95 -33.11
C ALA A 231 13.36 4.52 -32.53
N ASP A 232 12.27 3.75 -32.63
CA ASP A 232 11.99 2.59 -31.77
C ASP A 232 12.66 1.27 -32.23
N GLY A 233 13.20 1.23 -33.45
CA GLY A 233 13.90 0.05 -33.97
C GLY A 233 15.35 0.01 -33.52
N LEU A 234 16.09 1.08 -33.82
CA LEU A 234 17.52 1.18 -33.51
C LEU A 234 17.76 1.39 -32.02
N TYR A 235 16.91 2.17 -31.32
CA TYR A 235 17.10 2.46 -29.90
C TYR A 235 16.70 1.29 -28.99
N ARG A 236 15.65 0.51 -29.33
CA ARG A 236 15.35 -0.76 -28.64
C ARG A 236 16.38 -1.83 -28.93
N TRP A 237 16.89 -1.88 -30.16
CA TRP A 237 17.96 -2.81 -30.54
C TRP A 237 19.25 -2.46 -29.82
N LEU A 238 19.69 -1.19 -29.82
CA LEU A 238 20.82 -0.67 -29.04
C LEU A 238 20.63 -0.92 -27.54
N ARG A 239 19.43 -0.71 -26.99
CA ARG A 239 19.17 -0.93 -25.56
C ARG A 239 19.20 -2.42 -25.19
N LYS A 240 18.71 -3.31 -26.07
CA LYS A 240 18.88 -4.77 -25.94
C LYS A 240 20.34 -5.22 -26.12
N LEU A 241 21.08 -4.61 -27.04
CA LEU A 241 22.49 -4.94 -27.34
C LEU A 241 23.47 -4.42 -26.29
N LEU A 242 23.20 -3.25 -25.70
CA LEU A 242 24.08 -2.57 -24.73
C LEU A 242 23.72 -2.83 -23.26
N TYR A 243 22.45 -3.13 -22.93
CA TYR A 243 21.96 -3.19 -21.53
C TYR A 243 21.22 -4.46 -21.13
N GLY A 244 20.88 -5.37 -22.06
CA GLY A 244 20.42 -6.72 -21.72
C GLY A 244 19.18 -6.86 -20.84
N ARG A 245 18.44 -5.78 -20.53
CA ARG A 245 17.37 -5.81 -19.53
C ARG A 245 16.11 -5.04 -19.91
N SER A 246 15.05 -5.51 -19.26
CA SER A 246 13.65 -5.12 -19.36
C SER A 246 13.13 -4.99 -17.92
N ILE A 247 13.74 -4.10 -17.14
CA ILE A 247 13.49 -3.87 -15.71
C ILE A 247 13.51 -2.35 -15.51
N ASP A 248 12.50 -1.82 -14.84
CA ASP A 248 12.44 -0.42 -14.46
C ASP A 248 12.97 -0.24 -13.03
N ILE A 249 13.81 0.77 -12.83
CA ILE A 249 14.44 1.05 -11.54
C ILE A 249 14.26 2.52 -11.24
N GLU A 250 13.53 2.81 -10.17
CA GLU A 250 13.34 4.16 -9.67
C GLU A 250 14.13 4.36 -8.38
N THR A 251 14.58 5.59 -8.13
CA THR A 251 15.44 5.88 -6.96
C THR A 251 15.05 7.20 -6.32
N PHE A 252 14.92 7.19 -5.00
CA PHE A 252 14.71 8.37 -4.17
C PHE A 252 15.65 8.35 -2.98
N ARG A 253 15.67 9.44 -2.23
CA ARG A 253 16.46 9.54 -1.00
C ARG A 253 15.59 9.81 0.21
N ILE A 254 15.99 9.26 1.34
CA ILE A 254 15.44 9.54 2.65
C ILE A 254 16.54 10.23 3.46
N HIS A 255 16.23 11.41 3.98
CA HIS A 255 17.01 12.01 5.06
C HIS A 255 16.29 11.74 6.37
N PHE A 256 16.98 11.08 7.29
CA PHE A 256 16.44 10.64 8.56
C PHE A 256 17.27 11.21 9.70
N VAL A 257 16.61 11.80 10.69
CA VAL A 257 17.22 12.31 11.91
C VAL A 257 16.64 11.57 13.10
N ARG A 258 17.52 10.87 13.82
CA ARG A 258 17.12 10.04 14.95
C ARG A 258 16.34 10.86 15.99
N ASP A 259 15.22 10.29 16.44
CA ASP A 259 14.32 10.87 17.45
C ASP A 259 13.73 12.25 17.08
N ARG A 260 13.81 12.69 15.81
CA ARG A 260 13.29 13.99 15.33
C ARG A 260 12.47 13.90 14.04
N GLN A 261 11.26 13.35 14.15
CA GLN A 261 10.34 13.13 13.00
C GLN A 261 10.00 14.40 12.20
N ASP A 262 10.08 15.58 12.80
CA ASP A 262 9.83 16.86 12.13
C ASP A 262 10.95 17.27 11.16
N LYS A 263 12.10 16.58 11.23
CA LYS A 263 13.28 16.81 10.38
C LYS A 263 13.43 15.80 9.24
N ASP A 264 12.64 14.73 9.25
CA ASP A 264 12.72 13.69 8.24
C ASP A 264 12.07 14.17 6.92
N TYR A 265 12.76 13.95 5.80
CA TYR A 265 12.26 14.31 4.47
C TYR A 265 12.70 13.32 3.38
N PHE A 266 11.94 13.30 2.31
CA PHE A 266 12.22 12.62 1.06
C PHE A 266 12.77 13.59 0.00
N ILE A 267 13.54 13.04 -0.93
CA ILE A 267 13.88 13.69 -2.20
C ILE A 267 13.47 12.75 -3.34
N PHE A 268 12.46 13.15 -4.12
CA PHE A 268 11.89 12.37 -5.23
C PHE A 268 12.29 12.96 -6.60
N GLN A 269 13.55 13.36 -6.76
CA GLN A 269 14.01 14.05 -7.98
C GLN A 269 13.65 13.26 -9.25
N GLY A 270 12.88 13.89 -10.14
CA GLY A 270 12.45 13.33 -11.42
C GLY A 270 11.35 12.27 -11.32
N ILE A 271 10.88 11.94 -10.12
CA ILE A 271 9.86 10.90 -9.87
C ILE A 271 8.80 11.35 -8.86
N TYR A 272 8.73 12.63 -8.53
CA TYR A 272 7.69 13.13 -7.63
C TYR A 272 6.33 13.14 -8.33
N SER A 273 5.30 12.62 -7.67
CA SER A 273 3.95 12.53 -8.25
C SER A 273 3.09 13.76 -8.02
N GLY A 274 3.43 14.65 -7.08
CA GLY A 274 2.52 15.72 -6.65
C GLY A 274 1.15 15.17 -6.27
N ASP A 275 0.07 15.72 -6.83
CA ASP A 275 -1.32 15.27 -6.61
C ASP A 275 -1.84 14.32 -7.70
N TYR A 276 -0.97 13.85 -8.60
CA TYR A 276 -1.37 12.98 -9.70
C TYR A 276 -1.47 11.52 -9.27
N GLY A 277 -2.57 10.86 -9.64
CA GLY A 277 -2.82 9.42 -9.39
C GLY A 277 -2.72 8.55 -10.65
N LEU A 278 -3.27 7.33 -10.58
CA LEU A 278 -3.18 6.31 -11.65
C LEU A 278 -3.75 6.72 -13.00
N THR A 279 -4.63 7.71 -13.06
CA THR A 279 -5.20 8.22 -14.32
C THR A 279 -4.18 8.96 -15.18
N TYR A 280 -3.00 9.28 -14.63
CA TYR A 280 -1.93 9.99 -15.31
C TYR A 280 -0.79 9.03 -15.65
N ASP A 281 -0.43 8.99 -16.93
CA ASP A 281 0.50 8.01 -17.50
C ASP A 281 1.95 8.51 -17.61
N THR A 282 2.23 9.78 -17.34
CA THR A 282 3.58 10.37 -17.48
C THR A 282 3.72 11.57 -16.57
N ILE A 283 4.16 11.32 -15.34
CA ILE A 283 4.42 12.36 -14.33
C ILE A 283 5.85 12.19 -13.84
N HIS A 284 6.62 13.27 -13.90
CA HIS A 284 8.00 13.37 -13.46
C HIS A 284 8.23 14.80 -12.96
N LEU A 285 7.67 15.12 -11.79
CA LEU A 285 7.91 16.43 -11.15
C LEU A 285 9.30 16.45 -10.49
N ASP A 286 9.64 17.53 -9.79
CA ASP A 286 10.93 17.75 -9.14
C ASP A 286 12.11 17.56 -10.10
N THR A 287 12.20 18.41 -11.12
CA THR A 287 13.35 18.37 -12.05
C THR A 287 14.69 18.62 -11.34
N SER A 288 14.64 19.24 -10.16
CA SER A 288 15.75 19.42 -9.22
C SER A 288 15.41 18.78 -7.87
N PRO A 289 16.42 18.49 -7.01
CA PRO A 289 16.17 17.97 -5.67
C PRO A 289 15.29 18.93 -4.86
N GLU A 290 14.10 18.49 -4.47
CA GLU A 290 13.21 19.20 -3.55
C GLU A 290 12.96 18.34 -2.30
N MET A 291 12.79 19.00 -1.16
CA MET A 291 12.58 18.35 0.14
C MET A 291 11.09 18.21 0.43
N HIS A 292 10.63 16.97 0.61
CA HIS A 292 9.26 16.65 0.95
C HIS A 292 9.19 15.99 2.32
N ARG A 293 8.51 16.61 3.28
CA ARG A 293 8.41 16.08 4.64
C ARG A 293 7.84 14.65 4.65
N VAL A 294 8.38 13.78 5.51
CA VAL A 294 7.79 12.45 5.73
C VAL A 294 6.41 12.58 6.37
N GLY A 295 5.39 12.15 5.64
CA GLY A 295 4.00 12.22 6.09
C GLY A 295 3.64 11.16 7.11
N TYR A 296 4.12 9.92 6.92
CA TYR A 296 3.75 8.77 7.74
C TYR A 296 4.91 7.81 7.95
N TYR A 297 4.82 7.02 9.01
CA TYR A 297 5.73 5.92 9.33
C TYR A 297 4.95 4.62 9.57
N PHE A 298 5.65 3.48 9.59
CA PHE A 298 5.05 2.17 9.76
C PHE A 298 5.69 1.41 10.92
N ALA A 299 4.89 0.91 11.86
CA ALA A 299 5.32 0.25 13.12
C ALA A 299 6.18 1.11 14.07
N GLY A 300 7.11 1.92 13.55
CA GLY A 300 7.97 2.84 14.28
C GLY A 300 8.57 3.89 13.34
N GLN A 301 9.33 4.84 13.89
CA GLN A 301 9.88 5.97 13.12
C GLN A 301 10.92 5.55 12.06
N ASN A 302 11.60 4.42 12.22
CA ASN A 302 12.62 3.96 11.26
C ASN A 302 12.05 3.54 9.89
N HIS A 303 10.72 3.48 9.74
CA HIS A 303 10.10 2.98 8.52
C HIS A 303 9.17 4.03 7.89
N PRO A 304 9.74 5.06 7.24
CA PRO A 304 8.96 6.02 6.46
C PRO A 304 8.08 5.33 5.43
N VAL A 305 6.89 5.88 5.22
CA VAL A 305 5.93 5.37 4.25
C VAL A 305 6.04 6.15 2.94
N VAL A 306 6.07 5.42 1.82
CA VAL A 306 6.08 5.98 0.47
C VAL A 306 4.95 5.38 -0.35
N PHE A 307 4.27 6.22 -1.12
CA PHE A 307 3.20 5.82 -2.03
C PHE A 307 3.67 5.94 -3.48
N ILE A 308 3.57 4.84 -4.23
CA ILE A 308 3.61 4.87 -5.69
C ILE A 308 2.23 5.28 -6.17
N ASN A 309 2.11 6.43 -6.81
CA ASN A 309 0.83 7.03 -7.13
C ASN A 309 0.41 6.86 -8.59
N THR A 310 1.35 6.68 -9.51
CA THR A 310 1.08 6.64 -10.95
C THR A 310 1.47 5.30 -11.58
N SER A 311 1.01 5.08 -12.82
CA SER A 311 1.36 3.88 -13.57
C SER A 311 2.84 3.85 -13.97
N ASN A 312 3.49 5.00 -14.14
CA ASN A 312 4.92 5.14 -14.42
C ASN A 312 5.77 5.30 -13.15
N HIS A 313 5.30 4.75 -12.02
CA HIS A 313 6.05 4.70 -10.75
C HIS A 313 6.43 6.05 -10.11
N ALA A 314 5.76 7.16 -10.43
CA ALA A 314 5.95 8.40 -9.70
C ALA A 314 5.41 8.26 -8.27
N MET A 315 6.11 8.85 -7.30
CA MET A 315 5.94 8.60 -5.87
C MET A 315 5.75 9.90 -5.06
N ALA A 316 5.15 9.77 -3.88
CA ALA A 316 5.10 10.83 -2.88
C ALA A 316 4.98 10.26 -1.46
N GLY A 317 5.10 11.13 -0.45
CA GLY A 317 4.81 10.80 0.94
C GLY A 317 3.32 10.69 1.27
N HIS A 318 2.44 10.98 0.31
CA HIS A 318 0.98 10.95 0.45
C HIS A 318 0.29 10.13 -0.66
N ASP A 319 -0.94 9.69 -0.37
CA ASP A 319 -1.72 8.77 -1.21
C ASP A 319 -2.70 9.51 -2.12
N ASN A 320 -2.45 9.49 -3.42
CA ASN A 320 -3.34 10.10 -4.43
C ASN A 320 -4.43 9.14 -4.92
N ASN A 321 -4.46 7.89 -4.41
CA ASN A 321 -5.39 6.85 -4.82
C ASN A 321 -6.16 6.31 -3.60
N ALA A 322 -6.57 7.18 -2.67
CA ALA A 322 -7.17 6.84 -1.38
C ALA A 322 -8.29 5.78 -1.46
N GLN A 323 -9.13 5.83 -2.49
CA GLN A 323 -10.27 4.92 -2.70
C GLN A 323 -9.92 3.50 -3.18
N MET A 324 -8.63 3.18 -3.29
CA MET A 324 -8.16 1.88 -3.77
C MET A 324 -7.39 1.12 -2.68
N TRP A 325 -7.53 -0.19 -2.68
CA TRP A 325 -6.58 -1.04 -1.94
C TRP A 325 -5.19 -0.90 -2.52
N LYS A 326 -4.18 -0.90 -1.66
CA LYS A 326 -2.76 -0.91 -2.01
C LYS A 326 -2.13 -2.23 -1.65
N TRP A 327 -1.20 -2.71 -2.47
CA TRP A 327 -0.16 -3.63 -2.04
C TRP A 327 0.68 -2.95 -0.96
N GLU A 328 0.89 -3.63 0.17
CA GLU A 328 1.75 -3.19 1.27
C GLU A 328 3.06 -3.99 1.24
N TYR A 329 4.11 -3.40 0.70
CA TYR A 329 5.43 -4.03 0.64
C TYR A 329 6.23 -3.68 1.89
N VAL A 330 6.39 -4.66 2.77
CA VAL A 330 7.25 -4.58 3.97
C VAL A 330 8.50 -5.42 3.72
N PRO A 331 9.62 -4.81 3.29
CA PRO A 331 10.72 -5.56 2.69
C PRO A 331 11.40 -6.57 3.61
N TRP A 332 11.45 -6.30 4.92
CA TRP A 332 12.20 -7.09 5.89
C TRP A 332 11.42 -8.29 6.46
N VAL A 333 10.13 -8.43 6.17
CA VAL A 333 9.33 -9.55 6.67
C VAL A 333 9.72 -10.83 5.94
N ALA A 334 9.93 -11.93 6.68
CA ALA A 334 10.45 -13.20 6.14
C ALA A 334 9.66 -13.80 4.96
N LYS A 335 8.33 -13.54 4.87
CA LYS A 335 7.47 -13.97 3.75
C LYS A 335 7.09 -12.82 2.82
N SER A 336 7.92 -11.77 2.74
CA SER A 336 7.65 -10.62 1.87
C SER A 336 7.61 -11.03 0.39
N PRO A 337 6.74 -10.44 -0.44
CA PRO A 337 6.72 -10.67 -1.88
C PRO A 337 7.83 -9.92 -2.63
N VAL A 338 8.65 -9.14 -1.90
CA VAL A 338 9.80 -8.40 -2.42
C VAL A 338 11.08 -8.81 -1.71
N VAL A 339 12.20 -8.66 -2.41
CA VAL A 339 13.54 -8.88 -1.85
C VAL A 339 14.08 -7.57 -1.28
N LEU A 340 14.56 -7.61 -0.04
CA LEU A 340 15.33 -6.51 0.55
C LEU A 340 16.82 -6.69 0.21
N GLY A 341 17.48 -5.64 -0.28
CA GLY A 341 18.92 -5.61 -0.48
C GLY A 341 19.54 -4.27 -0.07
N THR A 342 20.86 -4.15 -0.27
CA THR A 342 21.65 -3.01 0.24
C THR A 342 22.48 -2.32 -0.84
N LYS A 343 22.14 -2.54 -2.11
CA LYS A 343 22.91 -2.02 -3.25
C LYS A 343 22.52 -0.59 -3.55
N SER A 344 23.50 0.24 -3.84
CA SER A 344 23.30 1.57 -4.43
C SER A 344 22.79 1.46 -5.87
N ARG A 345 22.26 2.57 -6.39
CA ARG A 345 21.85 2.67 -7.79
C ARG A 345 22.99 2.30 -8.74
N SER A 346 24.19 2.78 -8.47
CA SER A 346 25.38 2.50 -9.29
C SER A 346 25.74 1.01 -9.32
N GLU A 347 25.61 0.32 -8.19
CA GLU A 347 25.88 -1.13 -8.12
C GLU A 347 24.82 -1.95 -8.83
N LEU A 348 23.55 -1.54 -8.74
CA LEU A 348 22.47 -2.12 -9.53
C LEU A 348 22.77 -1.93 -11.01
N ASP A 349 23.03 -0.72 -11.47
CA ASP A 349 23.39 -0.49 -12.88
C ASP A 349 24.59 -1.34 -13.32
N LYS A 350 25.64 -1.49 -12.49
CA LYS A 350 26.80 -2.36 -12.80
C LYS A 350 26.46 -3.84 -12.85
N GLN A 351 25.73 -4.37 -11.87
CA GLN A 351 25.29 -5.77 -11.87
C GLN A 351 24.38 -6.04 -13.07
N PHE A 352 23.62 -5.03 -13.49
CA PHE A 352 22.70 -5.14 -14.60
C PHE A 352 23.45 -5.06 -15.94
N HIS A 353 24.56 -4.32 -16.00
CA HIS A 353 25.52 -4.31 -17.10
C HIS A 353 26.45 -5.54 -17.17
N SER A 354 26.91 -6.12 -16.06
CA SER A 354 27.94 -7.19 -16.07
C SER A 354 27.42 -8.54 -16.56
N VAL A 355 26.11 -8.76 -16.55
CA VAL A 355 25.46 -9.95 -17.15
C VAL A 355 25.56 -9.96 -18.69
N LEU A 356 26.09 -8.91 -19.33
CA LEU A 356 26.21 -8.79 -20.78
C LEU A 356 27.54 -9.23 -21.38
N PHE A 357 28.59 -9.34 -20.57
CA PHE A 357 29.96 -9.57 -21.05
C PHE A 357 30.65 -10.78 -20.39
N GLY A 358 29.87 -11.63 -19.71
CA GLY A 358 30.32 -12.87 -19.07
C GLY A 358 29.84 -14.11 -19.81
#